data_AF-A0A2K3L7Q2-F1
#
_entry.id   AF-A0A2K3L7Q2-F1
#
_cell.length_a   1.000
_cell.length_b   1.000
_cell.length_c   1.000
_cell.angle_alpha   90.00
_cell.angle_beta   90.00
_cell.angle_gamma   90.00
#
_symmetry.space_group_name_H-M   'P 1'
#
loop_
_entity.id
_entity.type
_entity.pdbx_description
1 polymer ?
#
loop_
_entity_poly.entity_id
_entity_poly.type
_entity_poly.pdbx_seq_one_letter_code
_entity_poly.pdbx_strand_id
1 'polypeptide(L)'
;MQDSGADYVAFDPEPERTLKKGLKAARVARAAMGDEGQPPRRTMGDYCKRSDSEQISLGFRPANPVNFDIKGNVLAGLRENQFDRRAN
;
A
#
# COMPACT_ATOMS: atom_id res chain seq x y z
N MET A 1 5.33 46.47 -17.38
CA MET A 1 5.81 45.17 -16.85
C MET A 1 5.43 45.17 -15.38
N GLN A 2 4.54 44.28 -14.96
CA GLN A 2 4.20 44.13 -13.55
C GLN A 2 5.25 43.19 -12.98
N ASP A 3 6.21 43.73 -12.25
CA ASP A 3 7.16 42.91 -11.48
C ASP A 3 6.34 42.20 -10.41
N SER A 4 6.03 40.94 -10.68
CA SER A 4 5.42 40.03 -9.73
C SER A 4 6.31 40.00 -8.50
N GLY A 5 5.78 40.48 -7.36
CA GLY A 5 6.44 40.41 -6.07
C GLY A 5 6.79 38.96 -5.76
N ALA A 6 8.02 38.58 -6.08
CA ALA A 6 8.61 37.36 -5.59
C ALA A 6 8.85 37.61 -4.10
N ASP A 7 7.96 37.09 -3.27
CA ASP A 7 8.18 36.99 -1.83
C ASP A 7 9.47 36.20 -1.63
N TYR A 8 10.59 36.91 -1.45
CA TYR A 8 11.86 36.33 -1.08
C TYR A 8 11.67 35.70 0.30
N VAL A 9 11.46 34.38 0.34
CA VAL A 9 11.45 33.62 1.58
C VAL A 9 12.86 33.71 2.16
N ALA A 10 13.04 34.58 3.15
CA ALA A 10 14.32 34.78 3.81
C ALA A 10 14.88 33.43 4.27
N PHE A 11 16.13 33.13 3.90
CA PHE A 11 16.79 31.89 4.28
C PHE A 11 16.92 31.85 5.81
N ASP A 12 16.25 30.87 6.42
CA ASP A 12 16.39 30.61 7.84
C ASP A 12 17.73 29.89 8.09
N PRO A 13 18.65 30.46 8.90
CA PRO A 13 19.91 29.82 9.23
C PRO A 13 19.73 28.46 9.93
N GLU A 14 18.55 28.16 10.49
CA GLU A 14 18.26 26.89 11.15
C GLU A 14 16.98 26.23 10.61
N PRO A 15 16.99 25.70 9.37
CA PRO A 15 15.79 25.20 8.70
C PRO A 15 15.10 24.05 9.47
N GLU A 16 15.86 23.28 10.24
CA GLU A 16 15.30 22.22 11.09
C GLU A 16 14.40 22.74 12.21
N ARG A 17 14.72 23.92 12.79
CA ARG A 17 13.91 24.51 13.87
C ARG A 17 12.59 25.03 13.32
N THR A 18 12.62 25.66 12.15
CA THR A 18 11.40 26.11 11.48
C THR A 18 10.52 24.93 11.07
N LEU A 19 11.10 23.85 10.55
CA LEU A 19 10.36 22.62 10.26
C LEU A 19 9.69 22.04 11.52
N LYS A 20 10.43 21.92 12.64
CA LYS A 20 9.88 21.41 13.91
C LYS A 20 8.75 22.29 14.43
N LYS A 21 8.89 23.61 14.33
CA LYS A 21 7.85 24.58 14.70
C LYS A 21 6.62 24.42 13.81
N GLY A 22 6.81 24.29 12.50
CA GLY A 22 5.74 24.06 11.52
C GLY A 22 4.98 22.77 11.78
N LEU A 23 5.68 21.65 12.04
CA LEU A 23 5.08 20.37 12.38
C LEU A 23 4.28 20.45 13.69
N LYS A 24 4.81 21.14 14.71
CA LYS A 24 4.10 21.36 15.98
C LYS A 24 2.85 22.20 15.78
N ALA A 25 2.94 23.28 15.00
CA ALA A 25 1.79 24.14 14.68
C ALA A 25 0.72 23.37 13.89
N ALA A 26 1.11 22.57 12.91
CA ALA A 26 0.19 21.72 12.15
C ALA A 26 -0.49 20.67 13.04
N ARG A 27 0.22 20.07 14.00
CA ARG A 27 -0.35 19.15 14.98
C ARG A 27 -1.37 19.84 15.90
N VAL A 28 -1.08 21.05 16.36
CA VAL A 28 -2.01 21.84 17.20
C VAL A 28 -3.23 22.27 16.40
N ALA A 29 -3.05 22.72 15.15
CA ALA A 29 -4.16 23.09 14.27
C ALA A 29 -5.07 21.88 13.98
N ARG A 30 -4.50 20.70 13.75
CA ARG A 30 -5.27 19.45 13.63
C ARG A 30 -6.09 19.15 14.88
N ALA A 31 -5.46 19.19 16.06
CA ALA A 31 -6.16 18.96 17.33
C ALA A 31 -7.32 19.96 17.56
N ALA A 32 -7.07 21.26 17.30
CA ALA A 32 -8.08 22.31 17.43
C ALA A 32 -9.26 22.16 16.46
N MET A 33 -9.04 21.59 15.28
CA MET A 33 -10.07 21.33 14.27
C MET A 33 -10.92 20.07 14.55
N GLY A 34 -10.76 19.44 15.72
CA GLY A 34 -11.47 18.20 16.07
C GLY A 34 -10.98 16.97 15.31
N ASP A 35 -9.78 17.05 14.71
CA ASP A 35 -9.11 15.94 14.01
C ASP A 35 -8.63 14.83 14.97
N GLU A 36 -8.90 14.97 16.27
CA GLU A 36 -8.63 13.97 17.30
C GLU A 36 -9.51 12.71 17.15
N GLY A 37 -10.63 12.82 16.40
CA GLY A 37 -11.51 11.70 16.06
C GLY A 37 -11.26 11.06 14.69
N GLN A 38 -10.32 11.58 13.88
CA GLN A 38 -10.01 10.91 12.61
C GLN A 38 -9.35 9.55 12.89
N PRO A 39 -9.85 8.46 12.29
CA PRO A 39 -9.22 7.16 12.43
C PRO A 39 -7.74 7.29 12.02
N PRO A 40 -6.80 6.69 12.80
CA PRO A 40 -5.38 6.76 12.49
C PRO A 40 -5.15 6.42 11.02
N ARG A 41 -4.50 7.34 10.28
CA ARG A 41 -4.15 7.09 8.89
C ARG A 41 -3.22 5.89 8.85
N ARG A 42 -3.71 4.77 8.33
CA ARG A 42 -2.91 3.55 8.17
C ARG A 42 -1.82 3.81 7.15
N THR A 43 -0.58 3.70 7.59
CA THR A 43 0.63 3.65 6.79
C THR A 43 0.90 2.20 6.39
N MET A 44 1.72 1.96 5.36
CA MET A 44 2.07 0.60 4.94
C MET A 44 2.71 -0.24 6.08
N GLY A 45 3.32 0.41 7.08
CA GLY A 45 3.85 -0.26 8.26
C GLY A 45 2.78 -0.81 9.22
N ASP A 46 1.55 -0.29 9.16
CA ASP A 46 0.47 -0.67 10.09
C ASP A 46 -0.24 -1.98 9.70
N TYR A 47 0.06 -2.53 8.52
CA TYR A 47 -0.57 -3.74 7.98
C TYR A 47 0.12 -5.04 8.41
N CYS A 48 1.27 -4.98 9.09
CA CYS A 48 1.99 -6.16 9.55
C CYS A 48 2.03 -6.17 11.09
N LYS A 49 1.13 -6.93 11.72
CA LYS A 49 1.22 -7.17 13.17
C LYS A 49 2.30 -8.22 13.41
N ARG A 50 3.00 -8.13 14.54
CA ARG A 50 4.00 -9.15 14.94
C ARG A 50 3.39 -10.55 15.10
N SER A 51 2.11 -10.64 15.42
CA SER A 51 1.32 -11.87 15.47
C SER A 51 0.99 -12.44 14.09
N ASP A 52 1.08 -11.62 13.04
CA ASP A 52 0.81 -12.10 11.70
C ASP A 52 1.89 -13.07 11.27
N SER A 53 3.14 -13.01 11.77
CA SER A 53 4.23 -13.94 11.40
C SER A 53 3.84 -15.43 11.48
N GLU A 54 3.02 -15.80 12.46
CA GLU A 54 2.46 -17.16 12.63
C GLU A 54 1.26 -17.44 11.70
N GLN A 55 0.50 -16.40 11.32
CA GLN A 55 -0.64 -16.51 10.39
C GLN A 55 -0.23 -16.41 8.90
N ILE A 56 0.78 -15.61 8.53
CA ILE A 56 1.30 -15.52 7.14
C ILE A 56 2.04 -16.80 6.75
N SER A 57 2.62 -17.52 7.72
CA SER A 57 3.29 -18.80 7.46
C SER A 57 2.32 -19.97 7.27
N LEU A 58 1.02 -19.79 7.54
CA LEU A 58 0.00 -20.83 7.34
C LEU A 58 -0.36 -21.04 5.85
N GLY A 59 0.09 -20.12 4.98
CA GLY A 59 -0.26 -20.12 3.56
C GLY A 59 -1.75 -19.84 3.32
N PHE A 60 -2.10 -19.56 2.08
CA PHE A 60 -3.49 -19.40 1.69
C PHE A 60 -4.16 -20.79 1.64
N ARG A 61 -5.07 -21.07 2.58
CA ARG A 61 -5.98 -22.22 2.52
C ARG A 61 -7.34 -21.74 1.98
N PRO A 62 -7.71 -22.07 0.73
CA PRO A 62 -9.05 -21.79 0.23
C PRO A 62 -10.10 -22.48 1.11
N ALA A 63 -11.18 -21.77 1.46
CA ALA A 63 -12.28 -22.34 2.24
C ALA A 63 -12.97 -23.51 1.52
N ASN A 64 -12.87 -23.55 0.20
CA ASN A 64 -13.35 -24.63 -0.63
C ASN A 64 -12.19 -25.13 -1.52
N PRO A 65 -11.37 -26.08 -1.05
CA PRO A 65 -10.30 -26.63 -1.85
C PRO A 65 -10.90 -27.46 -2.99
N VAL A 66 -10.83 -26.95 -4.21
CA VAL A 66 -11.16 -27.72 -5.41
C VAL A 66 -9.92 -28.56 -5.77
N ASN A 67 -10.07 -29.87 -5.83
CA ASN A 67 -9.02 -30.75 -6.31
C ASN A 67 -8.89 -30.59 -7.83
N PHE A 68 -7.87 -29.88 -8.28
CA PHE A 68 -7.52 -29.82 -9.70
C PHE A 68 -6.62 -31.01 -10.04
N ASP A 69 -7.13 -31.98 -10.80
CA ASP A 69 -6.29 -33.01 -11.42
C ASP A 69 -5.64 -32.47 -12.70
N ILE A 70 -4.73 -31.51 -12.51
CA ILE A 70 -4.04 -30.86 -13.62
C ILE A 70 -3.27 -31.90 -14.45
N LYS A 71 -2.64 -32.87 -13.78
CA LYS A 71 -1.82 -33.89 -14.44
C LYS A 71 -2.65 -34.84 -15.29
N GLY A 72 -3.76 -35.36 -14.75
CA GLY A 72 -4.66 -36.26 -15.48
C GLY A 72 -5.31 -35.56 -16.68
N ASN A 73 -5.79 -34.33 -16.49
CA ASN A 73 -6.43 -33.56 -17.55
C ASN A 73 -5.47 -33.22 -18.70
N VAL A 74 -4.24 -32.80 -18.39
CA VAL A 74 -3.23 -32.53 -19.42
C VAL A 74 -2.85 -33.82 -20.15
N LEU A 75 -2.68 -34.94 -19.45
CA LEU A 75 -2.35 -36.21 -20.07
C LEU A 75 -3.47 -36.72 -20.99
N ALA A 76 -4.74 -36.57 -20.60
CA ALA A 76 -5.88 -36.92 -21.42
C ALA A 76 -5.96 -36.04 -22.68
N GLY A 77 -5.85 -34.71 -22.53
CA GLY A 77 -5.88 -33.78 -23.66
C GLY A 77 -4.72 -33.97 -24.64
N LEU A 78 -3.53 -34.37 -24.16
CA LEU A 78 -2.40 -34.76 -25.02
C LEU A 78 -2.65 -36.08 -25.76
N ARG A 79 -3.27 -37.08 -25.11
CA ARG A 79 -3.64 -38.34 -25.78
C ARG A 79 -4.67 -38.11 -26.87
N GLU A 80 -5.60 -37.19 -26.65
CA GLU A 80 -6.68 -36.86 -27.56
C GLU A 80 -6.28 -35.77 -28.59
N ASN A 81 -5.03 -35.29 -28.55
CA ASN A 81 -4.51 -34.18 -29.37
C ASN A 81 -5.45 -32.96 -29.38
N GLN A 82 -6.19 -32.71 -28.30
CA GLN A 82 -7.13 -31.58 -28.23
C GLN A 82 -6.41 -30.22 -28.29
N PHE A 83 -5.12 -30.20 -27.98
CA PHE A 83 -4.26 -29.02 -28.07
C PHE A 83 -3.60 -28.87 -29.45
N ASP A 84 -3.96 -29.68 -30.45
CA ASP A 84 -3.52 -29.49 -31.83
C ASP A 84 -3.95 -28.09 -32.28
N ARG A 85 -2.95 -27.23 -32.46
CA ARG A 85 -3.06 -25.85 -32.90
C ARG A 85 -3.54 -25.79 -34.37
N ARG A 86 -4.77 -26.21 -34.65
CA ARG A 86 -5.48 -25.93 -35.92
C ARG A 86 -6.27 -24.62 -35.84
N ALA A 87 -5.64 -23.60 -35.26
CA ALA A 87 -6.06 -22.21 -35.34
C ALA A 87 -4.88 -21.38 -35.84
N ASN A 88 -4.64 -21.45 -37.15
CA ASN A 88 -4.39 -20.33 -38.05
C ASN A 88 -4.47 -20.83 -39.50
#